data_AF-A0A0R3R6V1-F1
#
_entry.id   AF-A0A0R3R6V1-F1
#
_cell.length_a   1.000
_cell.length_b   1.000
_cell.length_c   1.000
_cell.angle_alpha   90.00
_cell.angle_beta   90.00
_cell.angle_gamma   90.00
#
_symmetry.space_group_name_H-M   'P 1'
#
loop_
_entity.id
_entity.type
_entity.pdbx_description
1 polymer ?
#
loop_
_entity_poly.entity_id
_entity_poly.type
_entity_poly.pdbx_seq_one_letter_code
_entity_poly.pdbx_strand_id
1 'polypeptide(L)'
;MNLTTTWAKTMKFPVKKTRMNLMKTLNLCMQQDIISIESSSLDNITQNDRIVLSGLLEFGYINETMLPWNSGQPLLIKIIWGSEAHNAGEFVDFEVL
;
A
#
# COMPACT_ATOMS: atom_id res chain seq x y z
N MET A 1 -33.67 -7.06 -38.84
CA MET A 1 -33.92 -6.09 -37.74
C MET A 1 -32.69 -6.18 -36.82
N ASN A 2 -31.73 -5.26 -36.96
CA ASN A 2 -30.48 -5.30 -36.21
C ASN A 2 -30.63 -4.48 -34.92
N LEU A 3 -30.52 -5.15 -33.77
CA LEU A 3 -30.39 -4.50 -32.47
C LEU A 3 -28.90 -4.39 -32.14
N THR A 4 -28.27 -3.31 -32.59
CA THR A 4 -26.97 -2.87 -32.09
C THR A 4 -27.19 -2.19 -30.74
N THR A 5 -26.90 -2.86 -29.63
CA THR A 5 -26.88 -2.23 -28.31
C THR A 5 -25.45 -2.01 -27.86
N THR A 6 -25.02 -0.77 -28.04
CA THR A 6 -23.72 -0.22 -27.66
C THR A 6 -23.59 -0.19 -26.13
N TRP A 7 -22.82 -1.10 -25.54
CA TRP A 7 -22.39 -1.03 -24.14
C TRP A 7 -20.87 -1.09 -24.02
N ALA A 8 -20.19 -0.15 -24.68
CA ALA A 8 -18.80 0.16 -24.38
C ALA A 8 -18.71 1.59 -23.85
N LYS A 9 -19.45 1.87 -22.77
CA LYS A 9 -19.17 3.05 -21.96
C LYS A 9 -17.99 2.65 -21.09
N THR A 10 -16.79 3.12 -21.44
CA THR A 10 -15.54 2.89 -20.70
C THR A 10 -15.73 3.44 -19.29
N MET A 11 -16.24 2.62 -18.39
CA MET A 11 -16.31 2.88 -16.98
C MET A 11 -14.88 2.69 -16.48
N LYS A 12 -14.11 3.78 -16.47
CA LYS A 12 -12.82 3.83 -15.79
C LYS A 12 -13.11 3.75 -14.28
N PHE A 13 -13.40 2.55 -13.80
CA PHE A 13 -13.35 2.29 -12.38
C PHE A 13 -11.90 2.46 -11.95
N PRO A 14 -11.60 3.29 -10.96
CA PRO A 14 -10.25 3.35 -10.41
C PRO A 14 -9.91 1.94 -9.91
N VAL A 15 -8.86 1.33 -10.46
CA VAL A 15 -8.45 -0.07 -10.21
C VAL A 15 -8.42 -0.39 -8.70
N LYS A 16 -8.05 0.58 -7.86
CA LYS A 16 -8.08 0.50 -6.39
C LYS A 16 -9.48 0.15 -5.82
N LYS A 17 -10.56 0.76 -6.33
CA LYS A 17 -11.93 0.53 -5.86
C LYS A 17 -12.46 -0.84 -6.28
N THR A 18 -12.07 -1.31 -7.46
CA THR A 18 -12.45 -2.63 -7.97
C THR A 18 -11.75 -3.75 -7.20
N ARG A 19 -10.46 -3.60 -6.88
CA ARG A 19 -9.71 -4.58 -6.07
C ARG A 19 -10.27 -4.70 -4.65
N MET A 20 -10.55 -3.58 -3.99
CA MET A 20 -11.13 -3.56 -2.65
C MET A 20 -12.54 -4.17 -2.61
N ASN A 21 -13.36 -3.95 -3.62
CA ASN A 21 -14.68 -4.59 -3.72
C ASN A 21 -14.57 -6.10 -3.99
N LEU A 22 -13.67 -6.54 -4.87
CA LEU A 22 -13.40 -7.96 -5.09
C LEU A 22 -12.94 -8.67 -3.82
N MET A 23 -12.04 -8.05 -3.05
CA MET A 23 -11.57 -8.59 -1.77
C MET A 23 -12.68 -8.70 -0.73
N LYS A 24 -13.56 -7.69 -0.65
CA LYS A 24 -14.77 -7.75 0.19
C LYS A 24 -15.75 -8.84 -0.26
N THR A 25 -15.95 -9.02 -1.57
CA THR A 25 -16.87 -10.04 -2.10
C THR A 25 -16.33 -11.47 -1.96
N LEU A 26 -14.99 -11.64 -1.96
CA LEU A 26 -14.33 -12.93 -1.81
C LEU A 26 -14.05 -13.33 -0.35
N ASN A 27 -14.42 -12.49 0.63
CA ASN A 27 -14.12 -12.72 2.05
C ASN A 27 -12.61 -12.80 2.35
N LEU A 28 -11.78 -12.15 1.50
CA LEU A 28 -10.35 -11.95 1.71
C LEU A 28 -10.17 -10.95 2.87
N CYS A 29 -10.16 -11.45 4.10
CA CYS A 29 -10.13 -10.64 5.32
C CYS A 29 -8.72 -10.10 5.62
N MET A 30 -8.11 -9.34 4.70
CA MET A 30 -6.70 -8.93 4.84
C MET A 30 -6.45 -8.16 6.15
N GLN A 31 -5.49 -8.62 6.95
CA GLN A 31 -5.06 -7.92 8.14
C GLN A 31 -4.25 -6.69 7.72
N GLN A 32 -4.52 -5.56 8.35
CA GLN A 32 -3.89 -4.28 8.03
C GLN A 32 -3.22 -3.74 9.29
N ASP A 33 -1.92 -3.49 9.18
CA ASP A 33 -1.15 -2.84 10.23
C ASP A 33 -0.67 -1.48 9.71
N ILE A 34 -0.57 -0.50 10.61
CA ILE A 34 0.02 0.80 10.29
C ILE A 34 1.31 0.92 11.10
N ILE A 35 2.40 1.13 10.39
CA ILE A 35 3.70 1.49 10.98
C ILE A 35 3.88 2.99 10.81
N SER A 36 4.29 3.66 11.89
CA SER A 36 4.72 5.06 11.90
C SER A 36 6.22 5.09 12.09
N ILE A 37 6.95 5.66 11.14
CA ILE A 37 8.39 5.90 11.27
C ILE A 37 8.57 7.37 11.66
N GLU A 38 8.68 7.59 12.97
CA GLU A 38 8.86 8.90 13.58
C GLU A 38 10.34 9.05 13.93
N SER A 39 11.14 9.65 13.04
CA SER A 39 12.53 9.94 13.38
C SER A 39 12.95 11.30 12.87
N SER A 40 13.70 12.00 13.72
CA SER A 40 14.33 13.28 13.40
C SER A 40 15.69 13.13 12.71
N SER A 41 16.25 11.91 12.60
CA SER A 41 17.51 11.67 11.90
C SER A 41 17.69 10.22 11.43
N LEU A 42 18.57 10.01 10.44
CA LEU A 42 18.99 8.68 9.97
C LEU A 42 19.75 7.88 11.03
N ASP A 43 20.36 8.56 12.01
CA ASP A 43 21.14 7.92 13.07
C ASP A 43 20.24 7.37 14.20
N ASN A 44 19.01 7.89 14.30
CA ASN A 44 18.07 7.54 15.37
C ASN A 44 17.03 6.49 14.94
N ILE A 45 17.01 6.06 13.68
CA ILE A 45 16.07 5.01 13.22
C ILE A 45 16.55 3.60 13.57
N THR A 46 15.61 2.67 13.73
CA THR A 46 15.95 1.26 13.90
C THR A 46 16.52 0.67 12.60
N GLN A 47 17.24 -0.45 12.70
CA GLN A 47 17.73 -1.16 11.51
C GLN A 47 16.59 -1.60 10.59
N ASN A 48 15.44 -2.00 11.16
CA ASN A 48 14.27 -2.38 10.38
C ASN A 48 13.69 -1.20 9.60
N ASP A 49 13.53 -0.04 10.26
CA ASP A 49 13.07 1.18 9.60
C ASP A 49 14.02 1.60 8.47
N ARG A 50 15.33 1.46 8.69
CA ARG A 50 16.34 1.74 7.67
C ARG A 50 16.17 0.86 6.43
N ILE A 51 15.96 -0.44 6.63
CA ILE A 51 15.74 -1.39 5.52
C ILE A 51 14.46 -1.04 4.76
N VAL A 52 13.37 -0.77 5.47
CA VAL A 52 12.09 -0.38 4.85
C VAL A 52 12.23 0.91 4.05
N LEU A 53 12.75 1.98 4.66
CA LEU A 53 12.93 3.27 3.99
C LEU A 53 13.85 3.18 2.77
N SER A 54 14.95 2.42 2.88
CA SER A 54 15.89 2.23 1.76
C SER A 54 15.22 1.51 0.59
N GLY A 55 14.44 0.45 0.87
CA GLY A 55 13.68 -0.24 -0.16
C GLY A 55 12.63 0.66 -0.81
N LEU A 56 11.88 1.43 -0.03
CA LEU A 56 10.87 2.35 -0.57
C LEU A 56 11.47 3.43 -1.48
N LEU A 57 12.66 3.94 -1.12
CA LEU A 57 13.42 4.88 -1.96
C LEU A 57 13.91 4.22 -3.24
N GLU A 58 14.54 3.05 -3.13
CA GLU A 58 15.11 2.31 -4.26
C GLU A 58 14.05 1.97 -5.32
N PHE A 59 12.85 1.58 -4.88
CA PHE A 59 11.73 1.29 -5.77
C PHE A 59 10.89 2.52 -6.15
N GLY A 60 11.22 3.71 -5.63
CA GLY A 60 10.56 4.98 -5.99
C GLY A 60 9.16 5.18 -5.43
N TYR A 61 8.78 4.47 -4.36
CA TYR A 61 7.50 4.66 -3.67
C TYR A 61 7.48 5.92 -2.81
N ILE A 62 8.66 6.33 -2.33
CA ILE A 62 8.90 7.61 -1.66
C ILE A 62 10.11 8.29 -2.30
N ASN A 63 10.29 9.58 -2.01
CA ASN A 63 11.50 10.31 -2.37
C ASN A 63 12.18 10.86 -1.10
N GLU A 64 13.37 11.43 -1.26
CA GLU A 64 14.14 11.95 -0.13
C GLU A 64 13.40 13.02 0.66
N THR A 65 12.57 13.86 0.03
CA THR A 65 11.82 14.92 0.72
C THR A 65 10.71 14.37 1.62
N MET A 66 10.29 13.12 1.40
CA MET A 66 9.30 12.43 2.22
C MET A 66 9.92 11.72 3.43
N LEU A 67 11.26 11.66 3.52
CA LEU A 67 11.92 11.05 4.68
C LEU A 67 11.60 11.84 5.95
N PRO A 68 11.37 11.17 7.09
CA PRO A 68 10.90 11.83 8.32
C PRO A 68 11.76 13.01 8.79
N TRP A 69 13.08 12.93 8.60
CA TRP A 69 14.03 13.98 8.96
C TRP A 69 14.12 15.14 7.96
N ASN A 70 13.61 14.95 6.73
CA ASN A 70 13.55 15.99 5.71
C ASN A 70 12.16 16.66 5.69
N SER A 71 11.10 15.89 5.89
CA SER A 71 9.72 16.39 5.91
C SER A 71 9.33 17.00 7.26
N GLY A 72 9.97 16.57 8.35
CA GLY A 72 9.55 16.87 9.72
C GLY A 72 8.24 16.19 10.13
N GLN A 73 7.74 15.24 9.31
CA GLN A 73 6.51 14.50 9.55
C GLN A 73 6.80 12.99 9.56
N PRO A 74 6.13 12.22 10.43
CA PRO A 74 6.18 10.76 10.37
C PRO A 74 5.85 10.22 8.98
N LEU A 75 6.60 9.22 8.54
CA LEU A 75 6.20 8.44 7.37
C LEU A 75 5.28 7.31 7.84
N LEU A 76 4.03 7.35 7.39
CA LEU A 76 3.03 6.34 7.69
C LEU A 76 2.97 5.30 6.56
N ILE A 77 3.15 4.04 6.92
CA ILE A 77 3.12 2.92 5.99
C ILE A 77 2.07 1.94 6.47
N LYS A 78 1.06 1.73 5.63
CA LYS A 78 0.05 0.70 5.84
C LYS A 78 0.54 -0.60 5.20
N ILE A 79 0.73 -1.64 6.01
CA ILE A 79 1.09 -2.98 5.54
C ILE A 79 -0.18 -3.81 5.42
N ILE A 80 -0.25 -4.57 4.34
CA ILE A 80 -1.35 -5.49 4.05
C ILE A 80 -0.79 -6.90 4.11
N TRP A 81 -1.29 -7.67 5.08
CA TRP A 81 -0.92 -9.07 5.29
C TRP A 81 -1.98 -9.99 4.70
N GLY A 82 -1.51 -11.14 4.23
CA GLY A 82 -2.35 -12.27 3.89
C GLY A 82 -3.01 -12.80 5.16
N SER A 83 -4.29 -13.12 5.04
CA SER A 83 -5.16 -13.49 6.15
C SER A 83 -5.81 -14.86 5.95
N GLU A 84 -5.61 -15.47 4.79
CA GLU A 84 -6.19 -16.78 4.48
C GLU A 84 -5.22 -17.89 4.89
N ALA A 85 -5.74 -19.10 5.11
CA ALA A 85 -4.93 -20.21 5.63
C ALA A 85 -3.67 -20.53 4.81
N HIS A 86 -3.66 -20.21 3.51
CA HIS A 86 -2.54 -20.47 2.61
C HIS A 86 -1.53 -19.32 2.50
N ASN A 87 -1.84 -18.14 3.03
CA ASN A 87 -0.97 -16.95 2.99
C ASN A 87 -1.00 -16.15 4.30
N ALA A 88 -1.46 -16.77 5.40
CA ALA A 88 -1.62 -16.10 6.69
C ALA A 88 -0.27 -15.63 7.21
N GLY A 89 -0.15 -14.31 7.45
CA GLY A 89 1.09 -13.69 7.88
C GLY A 89 2.10 -13.45 6.76
N GLU A 90 1.76 -13.75 5.51
CA GLU A 90 2.60 -13.38 4.36
C GLU A 90 2.38 -11.90 4.01
N PHE A 91 3.46 -11.23 3.61
CA PHE A 91 3.39 -9.86 3.10
C PHE A 91 2.72 -9.84 1.73
N VAL A 92 1.57 -9.17 1.62
CA VAL A 92 0.80 -9.12 0.36
C VAL A 92 1.02 -7.81 -0.37
N ASP A 93 0.96 -6.68 0.32
CA ASP A 93 1.08 -5.36 -0.28
C ASP A 93 1.34 -4.27 0.78
N PHE A 94 1.56 -3.03 0.36
CA PHE A 94 1.63 -1.88 1.24
C PHE A 94 1.12 -0.59 0.58
N GLU A 95 0.83 0.42 1.39
CA GLU A 95 0.46 1.76 0.94
C GLU A 95 1.17 2.81 1.81
N VAL A 96 1.82 3.79 1.18
CA VAL A 96 2.33 4.99 1.86
C VAL A 96 1.16 5.97 1.99
N LEU A 97 0.90 6.46 3.21
CA LEU A 97 -0.26 7.29 3.56
C LEU A 97 0.03 8.79 3.53
#